data_AF-A0AAU7R9E0-F1
#
_entry.id   AF-A0AAU7R9E0-F1
#
_cell.length_a   1.000
_cell.length_b   1.000
_cell.length_c   1.000
_cell.angle_alpha   90.00
_cell.angle_beta   90.00
_cell.angle_gamma   90.00
#
_symmetry.space_group_name_H-M   'P 1'
#
loop_
_entity.id
_entity.type
_entity.pdbx_description
1 polymer ?
#
loop_
_entity_poly.entity_id
_entity_poly.type
_entity_poly.pdbx_seq_one_letter_code
_entity_poly.pdbx_strand_id
1 'polypeptide(L)'
;MSRPLPRLVPAEAFADVPADRLLAVLEAVTMVLTLPQRAAERVDALVVPTGQGEDWRLTDAIRAWETGPALRHLLVANTDSAERTYRPLTLDRLRGLGLRRTDGVVLQAGPVTGTGRQAAWVVEQASALDIGSVALVVSPYHLVRVYLTVLRACDDAGLRIPMVPLPVAVAPDTPVPETGVAGYDLVAGEVSRLLRYPGQGWIATPERLRDYLRWLWSEHRPLLTGA
;
A
#
# COMPACT_ATOMS: atom_id res chain seq x y z
N MET A 1 2.52 -24.57 5.30
CA MET A 1 2.44 -23.33 4.51
C MET A 1 1.06 -23.28 3.85
N SER A 2 0.26 -22.24 4.10
CA SER A 2 -1.04 -22.09 3.42
C SER A 2 -0.82 -21.77 1.94
N ARG A 3 -1.61 -22.42 1.07
CA ARG A 3 -1.59 -22.17 -0.37
C ARG A 3 -2.00 -20.71 -0.64
N PRO A 4 -1.29 -19.96 -1.50
CA PRO A 4 -1.65 -18.57 -1.79
C PRO A 4 -3.08 -18.51 -2.37
N LEU A 5 -3.87 -17.54 -1.89
CA LEU A 5 -5.23 -17.36 -2.37
C LEU A 5 -5.23 -17.00 -3.87
N PRO A 6 -6.16 -17.55 -4.66
CA PRO A 6 -6.22 -17.27 -6.08
C PRO A 6 -6.44 -15.78 -6.34
N ARG A 7 -5.85 -15.28 -7.43
CA ARG A 7 -5.95 -13.86 -7.82
C ARG A 7 -7.33 -13.53 -8.40
N LEU A 8 -7.88 -14.45 -9.18
CA LEU A 8 -9.25 -14.42 -9.67
C LEU A 8 -10.13 -15.24 -8.73
N VAL A 9 -11.23 -14.65 -8.28
CA VAL A 9 -12.21 -15.30 -7.43
C VAL A 9 -13.58 -15.10 -8.07
N PRO A 10 -14.32 -16.17 -8.38
CA PRO A 10 -15.66 -16.05 -8.93
C PRO A 10 -16.62 -15.45 -7.89
N ALA A 11 -17.64 -14.71 -8.33
CA ALA A 11 -18.55 -14.00 -7.42
C ALA A 11 -19.31 -14.97 -6.49
N GLU A 12 -19.59 -16.18 -6.97
CA GLU A 12 -20.24 -17.26 -6.24
C GLU A 12 -19.46 -17.68 -4.99
N ALA A 13 -18.15 -17.42 -4.95
CA ALA A 13 -17.32 -17.70 -3.77
C ALA A 13 -17.70 -16.85 -2.55
N PHE A 14 -18.57 -15.84 -2.71
CA PHE A 14 -19.06 -14.98 -1.63
C PHE A 14 -20.50 -15.28 -1.22
N ALA A 15 -21.17 -16.29 -1.81
CA ALA A 15 -22.59 -16.58 -1.56
C ALA A 15 -22.89 -16.83 -0.07
N ASP A 16 -21.97 -17.48 0.64
CA ASP A 16 -22.13 -17.84 2.06
C ASP A 16 -21.41 -16.85 3.01
N VAL A 17 -20.91 -15.71 2.51
CA VAL A 17 -20.24 -14.73 3.37
C VAL A 17 -21.28 -13.97 4.19
N PRO A 18 -21.17 -13.97 5.54
CA PRO A 18 -22.07 -13.22 6.39
C PRO A 18 -22.07 -11.71 6.05
N ALA A 19 -23.25 -11.10 6.06
CA ALA A 19 -23.45 -9.72 5.63
C ALA A 19 -22.63 -8.70 6.46
N ASP A 20 -22.48 -8.96 7.76
CA ASP A 20 -21.65 -8.16 8.67
C ASP A 20 -20.17 -8.16 8.27
N ARG A 21 -19.64 -9.30 7.80
CA ARG A 21 -18.25 -9.40 7.32
C ARG A 21 -18.06 -8.66 6.01
N LEU A 22 -19.04 -8.75 5.10
CA LEU A 22 -18.99 -8.02 3.84
C LEU A 22 -19.09 -6.50 4.09
N LEU A 23 -19.96 -6.08 5.00
CA LEU A 23 -20.09 -4.69 5.43
C LEU A 23 -18.77 -4.18 6.03
N ALA A 24 -18.10 -4.96 6.87
CA ALA A 24 -16.80 -4.57 7.43
C ALA A 24 -15.71 -4.34 6.36
N VAL A 25 -15.73 -5.12 5.28
CA VAL A 25 -14.84 -4.89 4.12
C VAL A 25 -15.21 -3.59 3.41
N LEU A 26 -16.50 -3.35 3.15
CA LEU A 26 -16.98 -2.13 2.52
C LEU A 26 -16.65 -0.88 3.35
N GLU A 27 -16.82 -0.96 4.67
CA GLU A 27 -16.42 0.08 5.62
C GLU A 27 -14.92 0.37 5.50
N ALA A 28 -14.08 -0.66 5.57
CA ALA A 28 -12.63 -0.49 5.49
C ALA A 28 -12.21 0.14 4.15
N VAL A 29 -12.75 -0.35 3.04
CA VAL A 29 -12.48 0.19 1.70
C VAL A 29 -12.92 1.64 1.60
N THR A 30 -14.15 1.93 2.02
CA THR A 30 -14.71 3.29 1.95
C THR A 30 -13.87 4.24 2.79
N MET A 31 -13.69 3.94 4.07
CA MET A 31 -13.02 4.85 5.01
C MET A 31 -11.57 5.11 4.65
N VAL A 32 -10.82 4.09 4.20
CA VAL A 32 -9.44 4.28 3.72
C VAL A 32 -9.44 5.14 2.46
N LEU A 33 -10.19 4.77 1.42
CA LEU A 33 -10.12 5.47 0.13
C LEU A 33 -10.70 6.89 0.16
N THR A 34 -11.54 7.22 1.15
CA THR A 34 -12.07 8.58 1.36
C THR A 34 -11.20 9.48 2.23
N LEU A 35 -10.04 9.00 2.73
CA LEU A 35 -9.10 9.89 3.40
C LEU A 35 -8.65 11.03 2.46
N PRO A 36 -8.44 12.27 2.96
CA PRO A 36 -8.06 13.39 2.11
C PRO A 36 -6.72 13.16 1.40
N GLN A 37 -6.76 12.81 0.11
CA GLN A 37 -5.54 12.44 -0.65
C GLN A 37 -4.52 13.57 -0.73
N ARG A 38 -4.97 14.84 -0.71
CA ARG A 38 -4.09 16.02 -0.62
C ARG A 38 -3.20 16.02 0.62
N ALA A 39 -3.49 15.22 1.63
CA ALA A 39 -2.61 15.05 2.79
C ALA A 39 -1.27 14.39 2.41
N ALA A 40 -1.21 13.65 1.30
CA ALA A 40 0.03 13.06 0.81
C ALA A 40 1.08 14.09 0.35
N GLU A 41 0.69 15.36 0.15
CA GLU A 41 1.63 16.46 -0.14
C GLU A 41 2.35 16.97 1.13
N ARG A 42 1.87 16.57 2.32
CA ARG A 42 2.33 17.06 3.63
C ARG A 42 2.99 15.99 4.50
N VAL A 43 3.08 14.76 4.01
CA VAL A 43 3.75 13.67 4.73
C VAL A 43 5.27 13.79 4.62
N ASP A 44 6.00 13.08 5.46
CA ASP A 44 7.46 13.04 5.43
C ASP A 44 8.00 12.15 4.30
N ALA A 45 7.27 11.08 3.97
CA ALA A 45 7.74 10.06 3.04
C ALA A 45 6.66 9.49 2.12
N LEU A 46 7.07 9.16 0.89
CA LEU A 46 6.30 8.29 0.01
C LEU A 46 6.79 6.84 0.17
N VAL A 47 5.85 5.90 0.19
CA VAL A 47 6.12 4.47 0.28
C VAL A 47 5.56 3.78 -0.96
N VAL A 48 6.40 3.04 -1.67
CA VAL A 48 6.05 2.38 -2.93
C VAL A 48 6.34 0.88 -2.83
N PRO A 49 5.35 0.06 -2.45
CA PRO A 49 5.45 -1.39 -2.56
C PRO A 49 5.37 -1.80 -4.03
N THR A 50 6.49 -2.34 -4.54
CA THR A 50 6.53 -2.86 -5.91
C THR A 50 5.96 -4.28 -6.00
N GLY A 51 5.64 -4.67 -7.22
CA GLY A 51 5.15 -6.01 -7.54
C GLY A 51 4.37 -6.00 -8.84
N GLN A 52 4.15 -7.18 -9.40
CA GLN A 52 3.31 -7.42 -10.57
C GLN A 52 3.72 -6.66 -11.85
N GLY A 53 4.96 -6.13 -11.91
CA GLY A 53 5.48 -5.40 -13.05
C GLY A 53 4.92 -3.98 -13.20
N GLU A 54 4.28 -3.46 -12.16
CA GLU A 54 3.52 -2.21 -12.22
C GLU A 54 4.40 -0.97 -12.12
N ASP A 55 5.13 -0.67 -13.20
CA ASP A 55 6.00 0.51 -13.30
C ASP A 55 5.24 1.84 -13.16
N TRP A 56 3.90 1.85 -13.32
CA TRP A 56 3.08 3.03 -13.01
C TRP A 56 3.13 3.43 -11.55
N ARG A 57 3.27 2.49 -10.60
CA ARG A 57 3.43 2.83 -9.17
C ARG A 57 4.71 3.62 -8.95
N LEU A 58 5.79 3.19 -9.59
CA LEU A 58 7.08 3.88 -9.54
C LEU A 58 7.00 5.24 -10.22
N THR A 59 6.40 5.31 -11.41
CA THR A 59 6.31 6.53 -12.21
C THR A 59 5.52 7.62 -11.48
N ASP A 60 4.35 7.29 -10.91
CA ASP A 60 3.53 8.25 -10.17
C ASP A 60 4.20 8.69 -8.87
N ALA A 61 4.83 7.76 -8.13
CA ALA A 61 5.57 8.10 -6.93
C ALA A 61 6.78 9.01 -7.22
N ILE A 62 7.54 8.72 -8.28
CA ILE A 62 8.66 9.55 -8.73
C ILE A 62 8.15 10.94 -9.11
N ARG A 63 7.03 11.04 -9.84
CA ARG A 63 6.46 12.35 -10.18
C ARG A 63 6.10 13.14 -8.92
N ALA A 64 5.40 12.53 -7.97
CA ALA A 64 5.02 13.17 -6.71
C ALA A 64 6.26 13.59 -5.90
N TRP A 65 7.28 12.73 -5.84
CA TRP A 65 8.58 13.00 -5.23
C TRP A 65 9.27 14.21 -5.85
N GLU A 66 9.41 14.24 -7.18
CA GLU A 66 10.08 15.34 -7.88
C GLU A 66 9.35 16.68 -7.71
N THR A 67 8.01 16.66 -7.69
CA THR A 67 7.19 17.88 -7.52
C THR A 67 6.99 18.30 -6.06
N GLY A 68 7.30 17.42 -5.10
CA GLY A 68 7.13 17.64 -3.66
C GLY A 68 8.47 17.92 -2.98
N PRO A 69 8.96 19.18 -2.93
CA PRO A 69 10.23 19.50 -2.29
C PRO A 69 10.21 19.30 -0.76
N ALA A 70 9.03 19.28 -0.14
CA ALA A 70 8.87 19.02 1.29
C ALA A 70 9.02 17.54 1.67
N LEU A 71 8.86 16.62 0.70
CA LEU A 71 9.06 15.19 0.93
C LEU A 71 10.54 14.94 1.22
N ARG A 72 10.82 14.28 2.35
CA ARG A 72 12.18 13.98 2.83
C ARG A 72 12.65 12.60 2.39
N HIS A 73 11.72 11.66 2.23
CA HIS A 73 12.06 10.29 1.85
C HIS A 73 11.17 9.70 0.75
N LEU A 74 11.78 8.84 -0.06
CA LEU A 74 11.09 7.95 -1.00
C LEU A 74 11.53 6.52 -0.70
N LEU A 75 10.64 5.75 -0.07
CA LEU A 75 10.88 4.36 0.30
C LEU A 75 10.30 3.43 -0.78
N VAL A 76 11.14 2.65 -1.44
CA VAL A 76 10.70 1.71 -2.48
C VAL A 76 10.97 0.27 -2.02
N ALA A 77 9.90 -0.47 -1.73
CA ALA A 77 10.01 -1.87 -1.33
C ALA A 77 10.14 -2.77 -2.55
N ASN A 78 11.00 -3.77 -2.48
CA ASN A 78 11.28 -4.70 -3.57
C ASN A 78 10.16 -5.74 -3.70
N THR A 79 10.18 -6.58 -4.74
CA THR A 79 9.19 -7.64 -4.96
C THR A 79 9.85 -9.01 -5.04
N ASP A 80 9.04 -10.05 -5.19
CA ASP A 80 9.45 -11.43 -5.29
C ASP A 80 10.17 -11.68 -6.63
N SER A 81 11.37 -12.27 -6.59
CA SER A 81 12.12 -12.64 -7.79
C SER A 81 11.48 -13.77 -8.58
N ALA A 82 10.47 -14.44 -8.02
CA ALA A 82 9.67 -15.44 -8.72
C ALA A 82 8.56 -14.84 -9.63
N GLU A 83 8.27 -13.54 -9.54
CA GLU A 83 7.33 -12.89 -10.47
C GLU A 83 7.90 -12.92 -11.89
N ARG A 84 7.07 -13.22 -12.90
CA ARG A 84 7.50 -13.21 -14.31
C ARG A 84 7.93 -11.82 -14.75
N THR A 85 7.35 -10.81 -14.13
CA THR A 85 7.66 -9.40 -14.36
C THR A 85 8.75 -8.85 -13.45
N TYR A 86 9.44 -9.70 -12.67
CA TYR A 86 10.48 -9.25 -11.78
C TYR A 86 11.57 -8.50 -12.56
N ARG A 87 11.92 -7.33 -12.04
CA ARG A 87 13.05 -6.53 -12.48
C ARG A 87 13.78 -6.05 -11.24
N PRO A 88 15.12 -6.13 -11.19
CA PRO A 88 15.87 -5.61 -10.06
C PRO A 88 15.48 -4.17 -9.73
N LEU A 89 15.32 -3.88 -8.43
CA LEU A 89 15.11 -2.53 -7.95
C LEU A 89 16.47 -1.85 -7.78
N THR A 90 16.81 -0.96 -8.71
CA THR A 90 18.08 -0.23 -8.70
C THR A 90 17.83 1.27 -8.89
N LEU A 91 18.78 2.08 -8.44
CA LEU A 91 18.71 3.53 -8.64
C LEU A 91 18.69 3.90 -10.13
N ASP A 92 19.46 3.20 -10.96
CA ASP A 92 19.49 3.45 -12.41
C ASP A 92 18.16 3.16 -13.09
N ARG A 93 17.42 2.13 -12.64
CA ARG A 93 16.06 1.89 -13.11
C ARG A 93 15.14 3.06 -12.75
N LEU A 94 15.20 3.55 -11.52
CA LEU A 94 14.38 4.68 -11.10
C LEU A 94 14.74 5.96 -11.87
N ARG A 95 16.03 6.20 -12.15
CA ARG A 95 16.50 7.29 -13.02
C ARG A 95 15.94 7.16 -14.43
N GLY A 96 15.90 5.95 -14.98
CA GLY A 96 15.26 5.67 -16.27
C GLY A 96 13.76 5.97 -16.29
N LEU A 97 13.09 5.95 -15.13
CA LEU A 97 11.69 6.35 -14.94
C LEU A 97 11.51 7.84 -14.61
N GLY A 98 12.59 8.62 -14.61
CA GLY A 98 12.56 10.06 -14.42
C GLY A 98 13.00 10.56 -13.05
N LEU A 99 13.51 9.70 -12.15
CA LEU A 99 14.08 10.11 -10.87
C LEU A 99 15.34 10.95 -11.07
N ARG A 100 15.38 12.13 -10.45
CA ARG A 100 16.52 13.07 -10.49
C ARG A 100 17.05 13.33 -9.08
N ARG A 101 16.15 13.58 -8.13
CA ARG A 101 16.47 13.78 -6.71
C ARG A 101 16.72 12.44 -6.05
N THR A 102 17.97 12.14 -5.71
CA THR A 102 18.36 10.86 -5.11
C THR A 102 18.54 10.92 -3.60
N ASP A 103 18.72 12.11 -3.03
CA ASP A 103 18.87 12.29 -1.58
C ASP A 103 17.55 11.94 -0.89
N GLY A 104 17.61 11.02 0.09
CA GLY A 104 16.40 10.51 0.78
C GLY A 104 15.72 9.33 0.09
N VAL A 105 16.21 8.86 -1.07
CA VAL A 105 15.69 7.66 -1.72
C VAL A 105 16.27 6.42 -1.07
N VAL A 106 15.41 5.52 -0.59
CA VAL A 106 15.80 4.28 0.08
C VAL A 106 15.15 3.10 -0.63
N LEU A 107 15.97 2.15 -1.07
CA LEU A 107 15.54 0.97 -1.79
C LEU A 107 15.69 -0.26 -0.90
N GLN A 108 14.67 -1.10 -0.83
CA GLN A 108 14.79 -2.37 -0.11
C GLN A 108 15.79 -3.28 -0.82
N ALA A 109 16.81 -3.68 -0.05
CA ALA A 109 17.85 -4.58 -0.54
C ALA A 109 17.29 -5.98 -0.83
N GLY A 110 17.58 -6.50 -2.02
CA GLY A 110 17.21 -7.85 -2.44
C GLY A 110 15.70 -8.06 -2.66
N PRO A 111 15.33 -9.13 -3.38
CA PRO A 111 13.94 -9.49 -3.59
C PRO A 111 13.27 -9.95 -2.29
N VAL A 112 11.96 -9.74 -2.19
CA VAL A 112 11.18 -10.12 -1.01
C VAL A 112 9.84 -10.72 -1.40
N THR A 113 9.50 -11.86 -0.80
CA THR A 113 8.21 -12.53 -1.00
C THR A 113 7.14 -11.96 -0.08
N GLY A 114 6.11 -11.38 -0.68
CA GLY A 114 4.84 -11.05 -0.03
C GLY A 114 4.78 -9.68 0.66
N THR A 115 3.57 -9.10 0.68
CA THR A 115 3.30 -7.75 1.18
C THR A 115 3.59 -7.58 2.67
N GLY A 116 3.53 -8.65 3.47
CA GLY A 116 3.86 -8.59 4.90
C GLY A 116 5.32 -8.24 5.17
N ARG A 117 6.25 -8.80 4.39
CA ARG A 117 7.69 -8.50 4.55
C ARG A 117 8.05 -7.13 3.97
N GLN A 118 7.36 -6.68 2.92
CA GLN A 118 7.46 -5.29 2.46
C GLN A 118 6.99 -4.33 3.55
N ALA A 119 5.85 -4.60 4.20
CA ALA A 119 5.33 -3.77 5.28
C ALA A 119 6.27 -3.72 6.50
N ALA A 120 6.83 -4.85 6.91
CA ALA A 120 7.81 -4.89 8.00
C ALA A 120 9.04 -4.02 7.68
N TRP A 121 9.55 -4.08 6.45
CA TRP A 121 10.65 -3.24 6.01
C TRP A 121 10.28 -1.75 6.01
N VAL A 122 9.07 -1.38 5.57
CA VAL A 122 8.59 0.02 5.63
C VAL A 122 8.62 0.54 7.06
N VAL A 123 8.15 -0.25 8.02
CA VAL A 123 8.13 0.11 9.45
C VAL A 123 9.54 0.24 10.02
N GLU A 124 10.44 -0.67 9.65
CA GLU A 124 11.86 -0.59 10.01
C GLU A 124 12.48 0.72 9.51
N GLN A 125 12.27 1.08 8.24
CA GLN A 125 12.78 2.33 7.69
C GLN A 125 12.13 3.55 8.32
N ALA A 126 10.83 3.50 8.62
CA ALA A 126 10.14 4.60 9.26
C ALA A 126 10.74 4.92 10.63
N SER A 127 11.01 3.90 11.43
CA SER A 127 11.68 4.05 12.73
C SER A 127 13.13 4.50 12.59
N ALA A 128 13.90 3.90 11.67
CA ALA A 128 15.33 4.18 11.51
C ALA A 128 15.61 5.61 10.99
N LEU A 129 14.67 6.17 10.22
CA LEU A 129 14.80 7.49 9.57
C LEU A 129 13.98 8.58 10.26
N ASP A 130 13.36 8.29 11.40
CA ASP A 130 12.47 9.21 12.12
C ASP A 130 11.39 9.83 11.20
N ILE A 131 10.72 8.95 10.46
CA ILE A 131 9.61 9.31 9.57
C ILE A 131 8.34 9.41 10.42
N GLY A 132 7.85 10.63 10.58
CA GLY A 132 6.67 10.92 11.37
C GLY A 132 5.35 10.62 10.66
N SER A 133 5.34 10.54 9.32
CA SER A 133 4.15 10.33 8.50
C SER A 133 4.46 9.80 7.10
N VAL A 134 3.57 8.98 6.53
CA VAL A 134 3.77 8.36 5.21
C VAL A 134 2.55 8.46 4.30
N ALA A 135 2.79 8.48 2.99
CA ALA A 135 1.77 8.21 1.99
C ALA A 135 2.07 6.90 1.25
N LEU A 136 1.06 6.03 1.12
CA LEU A 136 1.19 4.72 0.49
C LEU A 136 0.77 4.80 -0.98
N VAL A 137 1.74 4.70 -1.89
CA VAL A 137 1.54 4.79 -3.34
C VAL A 137 1.30 3.40 -3.92
N VAL A 138 0.03 3.05 -4.19
CA VAL A 138 -0.38 1.70 -4.59
C VAL A 138 -1.52 1.75 -5.61
N SER A 139 -1.61 0.73 -6.46
CA SER A 139 -2.78 0.50 -7.31
C SER A 139 -4.10 0.44 -6.53
N PRO A 140 -5.18 1.11 -7.00
CA PRO A 140 -6.40 1.29 -6.22
C PRO A 140 -7.01 -0.02 -5.70
N TYR A 141 -7.04 -1.05 -6.53
CA TYR A 141 -7.63 -2.34 -6.20
C TYR A 141 -6.86 -3.08 -5.08
N HIS A 142 -5.58 -2.76 -4.89
CA HIS A 142 -4.69 -3.41 -3.91
C HIS A 142 -4.42 -2.55 -2.66
N LEU A 143 -4.62 -1.23 -2.78
CA LEU A 143 -4.24 -0.21 -1.80
C LEU A 143 -4.75 -0.50 -0.38
N VAL A 144 -6.02 -0.88 -0.22
CA VAL A 144 -6.62 -1.11 1.12
C VAL A 144 -5.94 -2.28 1.83
N ARG A 145 -5.64 -3.36 1.10
CA ARG A 145 -4.91 -4.49 1.69
C ARG A 145 -3.50 -4.09 2.11
N VAL A 146 -2.78 -3.32 1.29
CA VAL A 146 -1.46 -2.80 1.68
C VAL A 146 -1.56 -1.94 2.91
N TYR A 147 -2.50 -0.99 2.95
CA TYR A 147 -2.73 -0.10 4.07
C TYR A 147 -2.92 -0.87 5.38
N LEU A 148 -3.79 -1.88 5.37
CA LEU A 148 -4.03 -2.72 6.56
C LEU A 148 -2.85 -3.63 6.89
N THR A 149 -2.03 -4.01 5.91
CA THR A 149 -0.80 -4.78 6.14
C THR A 149 0.26 -3.91 6.85
N VAL A 150 0.44 -2.67 6.39
CA VAL A 150 1.37 -1.71 7.02
C VAL A 150 0.87 -1.32 8.40
N LEU A 151 -0.43 -1.05 8.57
CA LEU A 151 -1.02 -0.80 9.88
C LEU A 151 -0.72 -1.94 10.87
N ARG A 152 -0.88 -3.19 10.42
CA ARG A 152 -0.57 -4.36 11.24
C ARG A 152 0.91 -4.41 11.63
N ALA A 153 1.80 -4.16 10.68
CA ALA A 153 3.23 -4.15 10.94
C ALA A 153 3.63 -3.02 11.91
N CYS A 154 2.99 -1.84 11.82
CA CYS A 154 3.14 -0.76 12.78
C CYS A 154 2.73 -1.20 14.20
N ASP A 155 1.55 -1.83 14.34
CA ASP A 155 1.08 -2.35 15.63
C ASP A 155 2.08 -3.35 16.23
N ASP A 156 2.57 -4.29 15.42
CA ASP A 156 3.51 -5.33 15.85
C ASP A 156 4.85 -4.73 16.30
N ALA A 157 5.24 -3.57 15.74
CA ALA A 157 6.45 -2.83 16.11
C ALA A 157 6.23 -1.76 17.19
N GLY A 158 4.99 -1.54 17.66
CA GLY A 158 4.66 -0.44 18.57
C GLY A 158 4.82 0.95 17.95
N LEU A 159 4.87 1.06 16.62
CA LEU A 159 4.97 2.32 15.88
C LEU A 159 3.58 2.87 15.61
N ARG A 160 3.40 4.19 15.76
CA ARG A 160 2.14 4.86 15.42
C ARG A 160 2.40 6.16 14.69
N ILE A 161 2.18 6.16 13.38
CA ILE A 161 2.37 7.31 12.49
C ILE A 161 1.16 7.51 11.58
N PRO A 162 0.85 8.75 11.14
CA PRO A 162 -0.14 9.01 10.11
C PRO A 162 0.21 8.33 8.78
N MET A 163 -0.78 7.67 8.20
CA MET A 163 -0.71 7.01 6.91
C MET A 163 -1.81 7.57 6.01
N VAL A 164 -1.42 8.06 4.84
CA VAL A 164 -2.34 8.58 3.83
C VAL A 164 -2.36 7.62 2.63
N PRO A 165 -3.52 7.14 2.19
CA PRO A 165 -3.60 6.38 0.95
C PRO A 165 -3.40 7.30 -0.25
N LEU A 166 -2.51 6.93 -1.17
CA LEU A 166 -2.28 7.64 -2.42
C LEU A 166 -2.47 6.66 -3.59
N PRO A 167 -3.70 6.50 -4.11
CA PRO A 167 -3.96 5.63 -5.25
C PRO A 167 -3.28 6.18 -6.50
N VAL A 168 -2.59 5.31 -7.23
CA VAL A 168 -1.96 5.65 -8.53
C VAL A 168 -3.01 5.81 -9.62
N ALA A 169 -2.73 6.68 -10.59
CA ALA A 169 -3.62 6.97 -11.71
C ALA A 169 -3.48 5.90 -12.80
N VAL A 170 -4.19 4.79 -12.63
CA VAL A 170 -4.26 3.71 -13.62
C VAL A 170 -5.73 3.47 -14.01
N ALA A 171 -5.98 3.31 -15.30
CA ALA A 171 -7.33 3.02 -15.77
C ALA A 171 -7.76 1.61 -15.29
N PRO A 172 -8.98 1.42 -14.77
CA PRO A 172 -9.40 0.14 -14.21
C PRO A 172 -9.36 -1.06 -15.18
N ASP A 173 -9.41 -0.81 -16.47
CA ASP A 173 -9.32 -1.76 -17.57
C ASP A 173 -7.87 -2.05 -18.03
N THR A 174 -6.89 -1.31 -17.52
CA THR A 174 -5.47 -1.54 -17.81
C THR A 174 -5.05 -2.93 -17.30
N PRO A 175 -4.55 -3.82 -18.16
CA PRO A 175 -4.09 -5.14 -17.73
C PRO A 175 -2.85 -5.04 -16.84
N VAL A 176 -2.86 -5.76 -15.71
CA VAL A 176 -1.70 -5.89 -14.83
C VAL A 176 -0.63 -6.76 -15.50
N PRO A 177 0.64 -6.30 -15.67
CA PRO A 177 1.64 -7.00 -16.45
C PRO A 177 1.88 -8.46 -16.04
N GLU A 178 1.87 -8.74 -14.73
CA GLU A 178 2.13 -10.09 -14.21
C GLU A 178 1.00 -11.07 -14.49
N THR A 179 -0.25 -10.61 -14.63
CA THR A 179 -1.42 -11.49 -14.75
C THR A 179 -2.10 -11.40 -16.11
N GLY A 180 -1.95 -10.29 -16.83
CA GLY A 180 -2.73 -9.96 -18.02
C GLY A 180 -4.19 -9.60 -17.74
N VAL A 181 -4.55 -9.41 -16.46
CA VAL A 181 -5.93 -9.23 -15.99
C VAL A 181 -6.15 -7.78 -15.58
N ALA A 182 -7.33 -7.23 -15.85
CA ALA A 182 -7.71 -5.86 -15.49
C ALA A 182 -8.00 -5.71 -13.98
N GLY A 183 -7.98 -4.46 -13.50
CA GLY A 183 -8.24 -4.14 -12.10
C GLY A 183 -9.60 -4.62 -11.60
N TYR A 184 -10.65 -4.55 -12.42
CA TYR A 184 -12.01 -5.01 -12.06
C TYR A 184 -12.04 -6.48 -11.61
N ASP A 185 -11.37 -7.35 -12.37
CA ASP A 185 -11.38 -8.80 -12.12
C ASP A 185 -10.53 -9.18 -10.89
N LEU A 186 -9.59 -8.31 -10.49
CA LEU A 186 -8.74 -8.52 -9.32
C LEU A 186 -9.42 -8.13 -8.01
N VAL A 187 -10.49 -7.32 -8.04
CA VAL A 187 -11.20 -6.85 -6.85
C VAL A 187 -11.73 -8.03 -6.03
N ALA A 188 -12.33 -9.03 -6.66
CA ALA A 188 -12.84 -10.21 -5.97
C ALA A 188 -11.73 -10.95 -5.21
N GLY A 189 -10.55 -11.09 -5.82
CA GLY A 189 -9.37 -11.65 -5.15
C GLY A 189 -8.98 -10.85 -3.90
N GLU A 190 -8.97 -9.53 -3.99
CA GLU A 190 -8.63 -8.65 -2.88
C GLU A 190 -9.69 -8.67 -1.77
N VAL A 191 -10.99 -8.70 -2.11
CA VAL A 191 -12.09 -8.88 -1.14
C VAL A 191 -11.94 -10.22 -0.40
N SER A 192 -11.65 -11.31 -1.11
CA SER A 192 -11.42 -12.62 -0.49
C SER A 192 -10.27 -12.58 0.53
N ARG A 193 -9.20 -11.85 0.24
CA ARG A 193 -8.08 -11.62 1.16
C ARG A 193 -8.50 -10.77 2.35
N LEU A 194 -9.23 -9.66 2.13
CA LEU A 194 -9.72 -8.79 3.20
C LEU A 194 -10.66 -9.51 4.18
N LEU A 195 -11.44 -10.48 3.71
CA LEU A 195 -12.29 -11.32 4.56
C LEU A 195 -11.50 -12.34 5.40
N ARG A 196 -10.39 -12.88 4.88
CA ARG A 196 -9.66 -14.01 5.48
C ARG A 196 -8.47 -13.57 6.32
N TYR A 197 -7.70 -12.59 5.84
CA TYR A 197 -6.40 -12.22 6.39
C TYR A 197 -6.45 -11.62 7.80
N PRO A 198 -7.50 -10.89 8.24
CA PRO A 198 -7.59 -10.43 9.63
C PRO A 198 -7.57 -11.58 10.63
N GLY A 199 -8.32 -12.66 10.37
CA GLY A 199 -8.36 -13.84 11.23
C GLY A 199 -7.07 -14.67 11.21
N GLN A 200 -6.20 -14.44 10.23
CA GLN A 200 -4.88 -15.05 10.12
C GLN A 200 -3.77 -14.16 10.70
N GLY A 201 -4.11 -12.94 11.13
CA GLY A 201 -3.16 -11.95 11.62
C GLY A 201 -2.26 -11.34 10.55
N TRP A 202 -2.62 -11.47 9.25
CA TRP A 202 -1.79 -10.97 8.15
C TRP A 202 -2.03 -9.49 7.83
N ILE A 203 -3.19 -8.95 8.26
CA ILE A 203 -3.55 -7.54 8.14
C ILE A 203 -4.27 -7.08 9.41
N ALA A 204 -4.40 -5.77 9.60
CA ALA A 204 -5.14 -5.20 10.72
C ALA A 204 -6.63 -5.55 10.63
N THR A 205 -7.27 -5.74 11.78
CA THR A 205 -8.72 -6.01 11.85
C THR A 205 -9.53 -4.72 11.63
N PRO A 206 -10.82 -4.82 11.28
CA PRO A 206 -11.70 -3.65 11.16
C PRO A 206 -11.73 -2.79 12.43
N GLU A 207 -11.72 -3.40 13.61
CA GLU A 207 -11.71 -2.70 14.90
C GLU A 207 -10.45 -1.86 15.05
N ARG A 208 -9.28 -2.46 14.74
CA ARG A 208 -8.00 -1.76 14.77
C ARG A 208 -7.95 -0.61 13.77
N LEU A 209 -8.51 -0.79 12.57
CA LEU A 209 -8.63 0.29 11.60
C LEU A 209 -9.47 1.45 12.16
N ARG A 210 -10.64 1.16 12.75
CA ARG A 210 -11.50 2.21 13.34
C ARG A 210 -10.79 2.98 14.44
N ASP A 211 -10.09 2.28 15.34
CA ASP A 211 -9.34 2.93 16.42
C ASP A 211 -8.16 3.74 15.89
N TYR A 212 -7.49 3.26 14.86
CA TYR A 212 -6.45 3.99 14.16
C TYR A 212 -6.99 5.27 13.52
N LEU A 213 -8.08 5.19 12.77
CA LEU A 213 -8.67 6.34 12.08
C LEU A 213 -9.20 7.37 13.08
N ARG A 214 -9.79 6.95 14.20
CA ARG A 214 -10.22 7.86 15.27
C ARG A 214 -9.04 8.68 15.80
N TRP A 215 -7.93 8.02 16.10
CA TRP A 215 -6.70 8.68 16.54
C TRP A 215 -6.12 9.60 15.45
N LEU A 216 -6.10 9.15 14.19
CA LEU A 216 -5.59 9.94 13.08
C LEU A 216 -6.35 11.27 12.97
N TRP A 217 -7.68 11.24 13.10
CA TRP A 217 -8.52 12.43 13.06
C TRP A 217 -8.47 13.28 14.34
N SER A 218 -8.20 12.71 15.51
CA SER A 218 -8.08 13.48 16.75
C SER A 218 -6.73 14.18 16.86
N GLU A 219 -5.63 13.50 16.54
CA GLU A 219 -4.27 13.99 16.77
C GLU A 219 -3.65 14.66 15.54
N HIS A 220 -4.06 14.27 14.33
CA HIS A 220 -3.42 14.68 13.08
C HIS A 220 -4.37 15.34 12.09
N ARG A 221 -5.45 15.96 12.59
CA ARG A 221 -6.36 16.76 11.76
C ARG A 221 -5.63 17.78 10.88
N PRO A 222 -4.62 18.54 11.36
CA PRO A 222 -3.93 19.51 10.50
C PRO A 222 -3.20 18.90 9.31
N LEU A 223 -2.62 17.70 9.47
CA LEU A 223 -2.04 16.95 8.36
C LEU A 223 -3.13 16.64 7.32
N LEU A 224 -4.29 16.15 7.76
CA LEU A 224 -5.39 15.76 6.87
C LEU A 224 -6.04 16.94 6.16
N THR A 225 -6.31 18.03 6.87
CA THR A 225 -7.08 19.17 6.34
C THR A 225 -6.22 20.31 5.82
N GLY A 226 -4.93 20.37 6.17
CA GLY A 226 -4.03 21.47 5.84
C GLY A 226 -4.34 22.76 6.61
N ALA A 227 -5.06 22.66 7.74
CA ALA A 227 -5.54 23.78 8.56
C ALA A 227 -5.17 23.57 10.03
#